data_AF-X1FBI2-F1
#
_entry.id   AF-X1FBI2-F1
#
_cell.length_a   1.000
_cell.length_b   1.000
_cell.length_c   1.000
_cell.angle_alpha   90.00
_cell.angle_beta   90.00
_cell.angle_gamma   90.00
#
_symmetry.space_group_name_H-M   'P 1'
#
loop_
_entity.id
_entity.type
_entity.pdbx_description
1 polymer ?
#
loop_
_entity_poly.entity_id
_entity_poly.type
_entity_poly.pdbx_seq_one_letter_code
_entity_poly.pdbx_strand_id
1 'polypeptide(L)' 'LGLDKGKKLQDFFVDEKVAQEKRKTIPILVDSEKIVWIVGYRIDERVKVKPETRKVLIINVKELS' A
#
# COMPACT_ATOMS: atom_id res chain seq x y z
N LEU A 1 -7.61 22.12 -4.86
CA LEU A 1 -8.46 21.32 -3.94
C LEU A 1 -8.88 20.06 -4.68
N GLY A 2 -8.40 18.86 -4.31
CA GLY A 2 -8.75 17.66 -5.08
C GLY A 2 -8.03 16.35 -4.78
N LEU A 3 -7.50 16.13 -3.56
CA LEU A 3 -6.70 14.93 -3.24
C LEU A 3 -7.34 13.99 -2.20
N ASP A 4 -8.66 14.06 -1.99
CA ASP A 4 -9.36 13.20 -1.03
C ASP A 4 -10.08 11.98 -1.64
N LYS A 5 -9.98 11.78 -2.96
CA LYS A 5 -10.49 10.55 -3.58
C LYS A 5 -9.37 9.52 -3.69
N GLY A 6 -9.62 8.34 -3.13
CA GLY A 6 -8.75 7.18 -3.29
C GLY A 6 -8.40 6.94 -4.76
N LYS A 7 -7.15 6.56 -5.00
CA LYS A 7 -6.62 6.28 -6.33
C LYS A 7 -6.82 4.80 -6.66
N LYS A 8 -7.24 4.47 -7.89
CA LYS A 8 -7.28 3.07 -8.33
C LYS A 8 -5.88 2.48 -8.30
N LEU A 9 -5.78 1.21 -7.92
CA LEU A 9 -4.51 0.50 -7.87
C LEU A 9 -3.81 0.47 -9.25
N GLN A 10 -4.57 0.32 -10.33
CA GLN A 10 -4.02 0.35 -11.69
C GLN A 10 -3.38 1.71 -12.02
N ASP A 11 -4.06 2.81 -11.70
CA ASP A 11 -3.54 4.17 -11.92
C ASP A 11 -2.32 4.42 -11.02
N PHE A 12 -2.29 3.83 -9.83
CA PHE A 12 -1.11 3.85 -8.97
C PHE A 12 0.09 3.19 -9.65
N PHE A 13 -0.08 1.98 -10.17
CA PHE A 13 1.01 1.28 -10.87
C PHE A 13 1.46 1.97 -12.15
N VAL A 14 0.57 2.67 -12.85
CA VAL A 14 0.93 3.48 -14.01
C VAL A 14 1.85 4.63 -13.61
N ASP A 15 1.47 5.41 -12.59
CA ASP A 15 2.26 6.56 -12.15
C ASP A 15 3.62 6.16 -11.56
N GLU A 16 3.67 5.06 -10.82
CA GLU A 16 4.91 4.46 -10.30
C GLU A 16 5.71 3.70 -11.38
N LYS A 17 5.24 3.71 -12.64
CA LYS A 17 5.88 3.06 -13.79
C LYS A 17 6.19 1.58 -13.55
N VAL A 18 5.30 0.88 -12.85
CA VAL A 18 5.44 -0.55 -12.59
C VAL A 18 5.15 -1.33 -13.86
N ALA A 19 6.12 -2.12 -14.31
CA ALA A 19 6.00 -2.98 -15.47
C ALA A 19 4.87 -4.02 -15.29
N GLN A 20 4.11 -4.30 -16.35
CA GLN A 20 2.84 -5.03 -16.27
C GLN A 20 3.01 -6.45 -15.70
N GLU A 21 4.11 -7.12 -16.04
CA GLU A 21 4.47 -8.45 -15.56
C GLU A 21 4.73 -8.49 -14.06
N LYS A 22 5.27 -7.40 -13.49
CA LYS A 22 5.53 -7.28 -12.05
C LYS A 22 4.27 -6.96 -11.24
N ARG A 23 3.27 -6.32 -11.84
CA ARG A 23 2.04 -5.92 -11.12
C ARG A 23 1.33 -7.08 -10.44
N LYS A 24 1.39 -8.28 -11.03
CA LYS A 24 0.74 -9.49 -10.50
C LYS A 24 1.51 -10.15 -9.37
N THR A 25 2.79 -9.81 -9.19
CA THR A 25 3.65 -10.42 -8.17
C THR A 25 3.84 -9.54 -6.94
N ILE A 26 3.45 -8.26 -7.02
CA ILE A 26 3.52 -7.33 -5.90
C ILE A 26 2.48 -7.71 -4.84
N PRO A 27 2.90 -8.05 -3.60
CA PRO A 27 1.96 -8.33 -2.53
C PRO A 27 1.19 -7.09 -2.11
N ILE A 28 -0.09 -7.27 -1.81
CA ILE A 28 -0.98 -6.19 -1.36
C ILE A 28 -1.56 -6.62 -0.02
N LEU A 29 -1.30 -5.82 1.01
CA LEU A 29 -1.93 -5.99 2.29
C LEU A 29 -3.25 -5.22 2.30
N VAL A 30 -4.32 -5.91 2.68
CA VAL A 30 -5.67 -5.37 2.80
C VAL A 30 -6.20 -5.66 4.19
N ASP A 31 -7.05 -4.78 4.70
CA ASP A 31 -7.92 -5.08 5.84
C ASP A 31 -9.32 -5.45 5.34
N SER A 32 -10.31 -5.49 6.24
CA SER A 32 -11.70 -5.79 5.91
C SER A 32 -12.37 -4.72 5.05
N GLU A 33 -11.82 -3.51 4.96
CA GLU A 33 -12.40 -2.40 4.23
C GLU A 33 -11.66 -2.09 2.93
N LYS A 34 -10.32 -1.97 2.97
CA LYS A 34 -9.51 -1.39 1.89
C LYS A 34 -8.06 -1.87 1.89
N ILE A 35 -7.32 -1.47 0.84
CA ILE A 35 -5.86 -1.63 0.76
C ILE A 35 -5.20 -0.77 1.84
N VAL A 36 -4.27 -1.37 2.58
CA VAL A 36 -3.51 -0.69 3.65
C VAL A 36 -2.04 -0.51 3.29
N TRP A 37 -1.47 -1.42 2.49
CA TRP A 37 -0.07 -1.32 2.05
C TRP A 37 0.14 -2.04 0.72
N ILE A 38 0.79 -1.35 -0.22
CA ILE A 38 1.32 -1.95 -1.44
C ILE A 38 2.79 -2.26 -1.15
N VAL A 39 3.13 -3.54 -0.98
CA VAL A 39 4.44 -3.95 -0.45
C VAL A 39 5.57 -3.51 -1.39
N GLY A 40 6.60 -2.87 -0.83
CA GLY A 40 7.70 -2.27 -1.60
C GLY A 40 7.38 -0.89 -2.19
N TYR A 41 6.17 -0.37 -2.00
CA TYR A 41 5.74 0.94 -2.48
C TYR A 41 5.27 1.82 -1.32
N ARG A 42 3.95 2.01 -1.14
CA ARG A 42 3.40 2.97 -0.17
C ARG A 42 2.36 2.36 0.77
N ILE A 43 2.31 2.91 1.98
CA ILE A 43 1.26 2.67 2.98
C ILE A 43 0.11 3.67 2.81
N ASP A 44 -1.13 3.26 3.07
CA ASP A 44 -2.30 4.15 3.07
C ASP A 44 -2.21 5.14 4.24
N GLU A 45 -2.55 6.41 3.99
CA GLU A 45 -2.50 7.49 5.00
C GLU A 45 -3.36 7.19 6.24
N ARG A 46 -4.47 6.44 6.08
CA ARG A 46 -5.40 6.12 7.16
C ARG A 46 -4.81 5.21 8.23
N VAL A 47 -3.80 4.40 7.88
CA VAL A 47 -3.21 3.39 8.78
C VAL A 47 -1.80 3.76 9.23
N LYS A 48 -1.30 4.94 8.87
CA LYS A 48 0.01 5.41 9.35
C LYS A 48 0.00 5.58 10.86
N VAL A 49 1.12 5.21 11.47
CA VAL A 49 1.38 5.48 12.89
C VAL A 49 1.48 6.99 13.11
N LYS A 50 0.68 7.50 14.04
CA LYS A 50 0.64 8.90 14.49
C LYS A 50 0.99 8.99 15.97
N PRO A 51 1.33 10.17 16.52
CA PRO A 51 1.67 10.33 17.94
C PRO A 51 0.62 9.77 18.92
N GLU A 52 -0.66 9.83 18.54
CA GLU A 52 -1.79 9.30 19.33
C GLU A 52 -2.00 7.77 19.21
N THR A 53 -1.22 7.09 18.36
CA THR A 53 -1.36 5.65 18.11
C THR A 53 -0.93 4.84 19.32
N ARG A 54 -1.84 4.05 19.89
CA ARG A 54 -1.59 3.26 21.12
C ARG A 54 -1.16 1.82 20.86
N LYS A 55 -1.49 1.27 19.69
CA LYS A 55 -1.17 -0.10 19.29
C LYS A 55 -0.68 -0.08 17.86
N VAL A 56 0.41 -0.81 17.59
CA VAL A 56 1.03 -0.89 16.27
C VAL A 56 1.14 -2.36 15.89
N LEU A 57 0.76 -2.67 14.65
CA LEU A 57 1.02 -3.95 14.02
C LEU A 57 2.27 -3.81 13.14
N ILE A 58 3.28 -4.64 13.37
CA ILE A 58 4.51 -4.65 12.58
C ILE A 58 4.47 -5.86 11.64
N ILE A 59 4.59 -5.61 10.34
CA ILE A 59 4.64 -6.64 9.31
C ILE A 59 5.96 -6.50 8.57
N ASN A 60 6.74 -7.58 8.53
CA ASN A 60 7.99 -7.66 7.79
C ASN A 60 7.79 -8.58 6.60
N VAL A 61 8.11 -8.09 5.40
CA VAL A 61 8.12 -8.89 4.17
C VAL A 61 9.56 -9.02 3.71
N LYS A 62 9.96 -10.24 3.36
CA LYS A 62 11.28 -10.57 2.84
C LYS A 62 11.11 -11.45 1.61
N GLU A 63 11.95 -11.25 0.60
CA GLU A 63 12.11 -12.23 -0.46
C GLU A 63 12.75 -13.49 0.13
N LEU A 64 12.20 -14.64 -0.22
CA LEU A 64 12.80 -15.94 0.12
C LEU A 64 13.79 -16.27 -1.00
N SER A 65 15.08 -16.15 -0.67
CA SER A 65 16.20 -16.61 -1.50
C SER A 65 16.37 -18.12 -1.44
#